data_AF-A0A316FA77-F1
#
_entry.id   AF-A0A316FA77-F1
#
_cell.length_a   1.000
_cell.length_b   1.000
_cell.length_c   1.000
_cell.angle_alpha   90.00
_cell.angle_beta   90.00
_cell.angle_gamma   90.00
#
_symmetry.space_group_name_H-M   'P 1'
#
loop_
_entity.id
_entity.type
_entity.pdbx_description
1 polymer ?
#
loop_
_entity_poly.entity_id
_entity_poly.type
_entity_poly.pdbx_seq_one_letter_code
_entity_poly.pdbx_strand_id
1 'polypeptide(L)'
;MKILALGLTLASVCIGSAYAQPAPEAVERAALRVATVVADTELIPAARGTVRNPPPGAPVELSACLSSLPSKEVVAKIAYPIADDFTADELVALARFIDTPEGQRIAQARASRLAAGQIVFALPEQDAIAVRKALPEALARKWSSGAVTQPHVVRAMRTVLEERHAYCRNTVGKVGP
;
A
#
# COMPACT_ATOMS: atom_id res chain seq x y z
N MET A 1 57.75 -28.08 -33.12
CA MET A 1 56.68 -28.46 -32.17
C MET A 1 57.14 -28.23 -30.73
N LYS A 2 56.65 -27.17 -30.08
CA LYS A 2 56.02 -27.19 -28.74
C LYS A 2 55.61 -25.76 -28.38
N ILE A 3 54.46 -25.69 -27.74
CA ILE A 3 53.49 -24.60 -27.61
C ILE A 3 53.61 -23.98 -26.21
N LEU A 4 53.45 -22.65 -26.16
CA LEU A 4 52.93 -21.77 -25.10
C LEU A 4 53.15 -22.08 -23.60
N ALA A 5 53.50 -21.02 -22.85
CA ALA A 5 52.53 -20.39 -21.92
C ALA A 5 52.94 -18.94 -21.59
N LEU A 6 52.09 -18.00 -22.02
CA LEU A 6 52.09 -16.59 -21.64
C LEU A 6 51.90 -16.45 -20.12
N GLY A 7 52.78 -15.71 -19.45
CA GLY A 7 52.50 -15.12 -18.16
C GLY A 7 51.65 -13.86 -18.35
N LEU A 8 50.36 -13.94 -18.02
CA LEU A 8 49.45 -12.80 -18.04
C LEU A 8 49.41 -12.16 -16.64
N THR A 9 49.85 -10.91 -16.59
CA THR A 9 49.81 -9.98 -15.45
C THR A 9 48.40 -9.46 -15.16
N LEU A 10 48.12 -9.28 -13.86
CA LEU A 10 47.18 -8.37 -13.17
C LEU A 10 45.73 -8.21 -13.68
N ALA A 11 44.78 -8.56 -12.81
CA ALA A 11 43.63 -7.70 -12.53
C ALA A 11 43.17 -7.90 -11.07
N SER A 12 43.42 -6.88 -10.25
CA SER A 12 42.86 -6.72 -8.91
C SER A 12 41.34 -6.65 -9.00
N VAL A 13 40.63 -7.61 -8.41
CA VAL A 13 39.17 -7.59 -8.34
C VAL A 13 38.77 -6.55 -7.28
N CYS A 14 38.38 -5.36 -7.73
CA CYS A 14 37.59 -4.44 -6.92
C CYS A 14 36.18 -5.02 -6.78
N ILE A 15 35.91 -5.78 -5.72
CA ILE A 15 34.53 -6.08 -5.30
C ILE A 15 34.00 -4.82 -4.62
N GLY A 16 33.68 -3.81 -5.43
CA GLY A 16 32.75 -2.76 -5.01
C GLY A 16 31.37 -3.40 -4.93
N SER A 17 30.75 -3.40 -3.76
CA SER A 17 29.32 -3.65 -3.60
C SER A 17 28.56 -2.58 -4.39
N ALA A 18 28.37 -2.83 -5.69
CA ALA A 18 27.40 -2.11 -6.49
C ALA A 18 26.03 -2.52 -5.94
N TYR A 19 25.41 -1.64 -5.16
CA TYR A 19 24.00 -1.75 -4.85
C TYR A 19 23.23 -1.70 -6.17
N ALA A 20 22.95 -2.88 -6.73
CA ALA A 20 22.20 -3.00 -7.97
C ALA A 20 20.81 -2.40 -7.74
N GLN A 21 20.56 -1.25 -8.36
CA GLN A 21 19.26 -0.60 -8.30
C GLN A 21 18.19 -1.53 -8.92
N PRO A 22 17.00 -1.62 -8.31
CA PRO A 22 15.92 -2.42 -8.89
C PRO A 22 15.53 -1.89 -10.27
N ALA A 23 15.23 -2.79 -11.19
CA ALA A 23 14.80 -2.42 -12.54
C ALA A 23 13.48 -1.61 -12.49
N PRO A 24 13.31 -0.56 -13.31
CA PRO A 24 12.11 0.31 -13.28
C PRO A 24 10.78 -0.45 -13.34
N GLU A 25 10.69 -1.48 -14.18
CA GLU A 25 9.48 -2.32 -14.31
C GLU A 25 9.18 -3.15 -13.05
N ALA A 26 10.21 -3.52 -12.29
CA ALA A 26 10.02 -4.22 -11.01
C ALA A 26 9.46 -3.25 -9.96
N VAL A 27 9.92 -2.00 -9.97
CA VAL A 27 9.44 -0.94 -9.06
C VAL A 27 7.99 -0.58 -9.38
N GLU A 28 7.63 -0.41 -10.65
CA GLU A 28 6.26 -0.11 -11.06
C GLU A 28 5.30 -1.24 -10.65
N ARG A 29 5.67 -2.50 -10.90
CA ARG A 29 4.87 -3.65 -10.46
C ARG A 29 4.75 -3.71 -8.93
N ALA A 30 5.83 -3.42 -8.20
CA ALA A 30 5.80 -3.37 -6.75
C ALA A 30 4.89 -2.25 -6.24
N ALA A 31 4.96 -1.04 -6.81
CA ALA A 31 4.09 0.07 -6.48
C ALA A 31 2.61 -0.27 -6.71
N LEU A 32 2.27 -0.85 -7.86
CA LEU A 32 0.91 -1.30 -8.16
C LEU A 32 0.43 -2.37 -7.18
N ARG A 33 1.30 -3.32 -6.82
CA ARG A 33 1.00 -4.39 -5.86
C ARG A 33 0.73 -3.81 -4.47
N VAL A 34 1.61 -2.95 -3.97
CA VAL A 34 1.44 -2.27 -2.68
C VAL A 34 0.15 -1.44 -2.70
N ALA A 35 -0.09 -0.67 -3.77
CA ALA A 35 -1.30 0.13 -3.93
C ALA A 35 -2.58 -0.70 -3.91
N THR A 36 -2.57 -1.87 -4.55
CA THR A 36 -3.70 -2.80 -4.52
C THR A 36 -3.99 -3.26 -3.10
N VAL A 37 -2.95 -3.67 -2.37
CA VAL A 37 -3.10 -4.14 -0.99
C VAL A 37 -3.56 -3.00 -0.08
N VAL A 38 -3.04 -1.79 -0.23
CA VAL A 38 -3.47 -0.63 0.56
C VAL A 38 -4.93 -0.27 0.26
N ALA A 39 -5.34 -0.30 -1.01
CA ALA A 39 -6.73 -0.07 -1.39
C ALA A 39 -7.67 -1.09 -0.73
N ASP A 40 -7.33 -2.37 -0.84
CA ASP A 40 -8.20 -3.49 -0.43
C ASP A 40 -8.18 -3.76 1.08
N THR A 41 -7.09 -3.41 1.77
CA THR A 41 -6.89 -3.77 3.18
C THR A 41 -6.85 -2.59 4.15
N GLU A 42 -6.73 -1.37 3.64
CA GLU A 42 -6.80 -0.15 4.47
C GLU A 42 -7.97 0.72 4.06
N LEU A 43 -7.95 1.23 2.83
CA LEU A 43 -8.83 2.31 2.39
C LEU A 43 -10.29 1.90 2.31
N ILE A 44 -10.59 0.89 1.49
CA ILE A 44 -11.97 0.44 1.28
C ILE A 44 -12.55 -0.13 2.58
N PRO A 45 -11.83 -0.97 3.36
CA PRO A 45 -12.30 -1.39 4.66
C PRO A 45 -12.57 -0.24 5.63
N ALA A 46 -11.71 0.77 5.73
CA ALA A 46 -11.94 1.91 6.61
C ALA A 46 -13.16 2.74 6.18
N ALA A 47 -13.35 2.94 4.87
CA ALA A 47 -14.55 3.58 4.34
C ALA A 47 -15.81 2.79 4.71
N ARG A 48 -15.80 1.46 4.55
CA ARG A 48 -16.92 0.58 4.95
C ARG A 48 -17.18 0.61 6.46
N GLY A 49 -16.13 0.57 7.28
CA GLY A 49 -16.25 0.66 8.74
C GLY A 49 -16.87 1.97 9.19
N THR A 50 -16.51 3.08 8.55
CA THR A 50 -17.11 4.40 8.78
C THR A 50 -18.58 4.42 8.37
N VAL A 51 -18.97 3.69 7.32
CA VAL A 51 -20.36 3.56 6.88
C VAL A 51 -21.19 2.69 7.83
N ARG A 52 -20.60 1.63 8.37
CA ARG A 52 -21.25 0.75 9.35
C ARG A 52 -21.54 1.47 10.67
N ASN A 53 -20.65 2.38 11.06
CA ASN A 53 -20.78 3.24 12.24
C ASN A 53 -20.76 4.71 11.78
N PRO A 54 -21.82 5.15 11.08
CA PRO A 54 -21.83 6.48 10.48
C PRO A 54 -21.77 7.57 11.56
N PRO A 55 -21.15 8.72 11.26
CA PRO A 55 -21.28 9.90 12.12
C PRO A 55 -22.77 10.20 12.35
N PRO A 56 -23.16 10.66 13.56
CA PRO A 56 -24.52 11.08 13.82
C PRO A 56 -25.02 12.06 12.76
N GLY A 57 -26.14 11.75 12.11
CA GLY A 57 -26.75 12.60 11.08
C GLY A 57 -26.29 12.33 9.63
N ALA A 58 -25.43 11.34 9.37
CA ALA A 58 -25.10 10.97 8.00
C ALA A 58 -26.24 10.19 7.32
N PRO A 59 -26.64 10.54 6.08
CA PRO A 59 -27.67 9.80 5.34
C PRO A 59 -27.24 8.36 5.03
N VAL A 60 -28.17 7.41 5.15
CA VAL A 60 -27.92 5.98 4.96
C VAL A 60 -27.57 5.66 3.49
N GLU A 61 -28.27 6.24 2.51
CA GLU A 61 -27.95 5.99 1.08
C GLU A 61 -26.59 6.56 0.68
N LEU A 62 -26.25 7.74 1.20
CA LEU A 62 -24.94 8.37 0.98
C LEU A 62 -23.83 7.46 1.54
N SER A 63 -24.04 6.92 2.74
CA SER A 63 -23.11 6.00 3.38
C SER A 63 -22.95 4.70 2.56
N ALA A 64 -24.05 4.10 2.09
CA ALA A 64 -23.99 2.92 1.22
C ALA A 64 -23.23 3.19 -0.10
N CYS A 65 -23.44 4.36 -0.72
CA CYS A 65 -22.73 4.76 -1.93
C CYS A 65 -21.22 5.00 -1.71
N LEU A 66 -20.83 5.58 -0.57
CA LEU A 66 -19.41 5.74 -0.20
C LEU A 66 -18.74 4.39 0.09
N SER A 67 -19.47 3.39 0.60
CA SER A 67 -18.93 2.06 0.91
C SER A 67 -18.62 1.17 -0.30
N SER A 68 -19.13 1.56 -1.48
CA SER A 68 -18.99 0.84 -2.76
C SER A 68 -17.86 1.38 -3.64
N LEU A 69 -16.84 2.01 -3.04
CA LEU A 69 -15.64 2.46 -3.73
C LEU A 69 -15.00 1.31 -4.54
N PRO A 70 -14.88 1.45 -5.87
CA PRO A 70 -14.23 0.43 -6.70
C PRO A 70 -12.73 0.39 -6.44
N SER A 71 -12.18 -0.78 -6.11
CA SER A 71 -10.73 -0.95 -5.84
C SER A 71 -9.86 -0.43 -6.98
N LYS A 72 -10.21 -0.75 -8.23
CA LYS A 72 -9.48 -0.27 -9.41
C LYS A 72 -9.36 1.27 -9.48
N GLU A 73 -10.42 2.00 -9.11
CA GLU A 73 -10.41 3.47 -9.10
C GLU A 73 -9.52 4.00 -7.98
N VAL A 74 -9.59 3.39 -6.79
CA VAL A 74 -8.73 3.75 -5.67
C VAL A 74 -7.27 3.52 -6.04
N VAL A 75 -6.92 2.33 -6.54
CA VAL A 75 -5.54 1.98 -6.95
C VAL A 75 -4.99 2.97 -7.96
N ALA A 76 -5.77 3.34 -8.98
CA ALA A 76 -5.34 4.31 -9.99
C ALA A 76 -5.00 5.69 -9.39
N LYS A 77 -5.65 6.06 -8.28
CA LYS A 77 -5.43 7.34 -7.58
C LYS A 77 -4.28 7.29 -6.58
N ILE A 78 -3.97 6.12 -6.01
CA ILE A 78 -2.95 5.99 -4.95
C ILE A 78 -1.64 5.35 -5.38
N ALA A 79 -1.54 4.74 -6.57
CA ALA A 79 -0.31 4.10 -7.01
C ALA A 79 0.88 5.07 -7.12
N TYR A 80 0.69 6.23 -7.74
CA TYR A 80 1.72 7.28 -7.79
C TYR A 80 2.03 7.87 -6.41
N PRO A 81 1.03 8.27 -5.59
CA PRO A 81 1.29 8.70 -4.21
C PRO A 81 2.07 7.69 -3.36
N ILE A 82 1.83 6.38 -3.53
CA ILE A 82 2.62 5.34 -2.87
C ILE A 82 4.06 5.35 -3.37
N ALA A 83 4.30 5.57 -4.66
CA ALA A 83 5.65 5.69 -5.18
C ALA A 83 6.38 6.96 -4.69
N ASP A 84 5.65 8.01 -4.30
CA ASP A 84 6.24 9.22 -3.68
C ASP A 84 6.60 9.00 -2.20
N ASP A 85 5.79 8.23 -1.46
CA ASP A 85 5.97 8.00 -0.01
C ASP A 85 6.97 6.87 0.31
N PHE A 86 7.27 6.01 -0.67
CA PHE A 86 8.15 4.85 -0.53
C PHE A 86 9.24 4.84 -1.61
N THR A 87 10.47 4.57 -1.19
CA THR A 87 11.60 4.39 -2.12
C THR A 87 11.43 3.12 -2.96
N ALA A 88 12.15 3.03 -4.08
CA ALA A 88 12.14 1.85 -4.95
C ALA A 88 12.47 0.54 -4.20
N ASP A 89 13.50 0.57 -3.35
CA ASP A 89 13.88 -0.60 -2.53
C ASP A 89 12.82 -0.94 -1.49
N GLU A 90 12.20 0.07 -0.88
CA GLU A 90 11.10 -0.12 0.07
C GLU A 90 9.89 -0.78 -0.61
N LEU A 91 9.52 -0.33 -1.80
CA LEU A 91 8.41 -0.90 -2.56
C LEU A 91 8.65 -2.37 -2.91
N VAL A 92 9.84 -2.69 -3.41
CA VAL A 92 10.19 -4.09 -3.77
C VAL A 92 10.24 -4.97 -2.53
N ALA A 93 10.84 -4.51 -1.43
CA ALA A 93 10.89 -5.26 -0.17
C ALA A 93 9.48 -5.48 0.42
N LEU A 94 8.66 -4.43 0.41
CA LEU A 94 7.30 -4.49 0.93
C LEU A 94 6.41 -5.41 0.08
N ALA A 95 6.48 -5.32 -1.25
CA ALA A 95 5.74 -6.21 -2.14
C ALA A 95 6.08 -7.68 -1.88
N ARG A 96 7.37 -8.00 -1.74
CA ARG A 96 7.84 -9.36 -1.38
C ARG A 96 7.27 -9.82 -0.04
N PHE A 97 7.29 -8.96 0.98
CA PHE A 97 6.74 -9.30 2.29
C PHE A 97 5.23 -9.54 2.23
N ILE A 98 4.49 -8.67 1.56
CA ILE A 98 3.02 -8.77 1.40
C ILE A 98 2.65 -10.07 0.67
N ASP A 99 3.49 -10.57 -0.22
CA ASP A 99 3.26 -11.82 -0.94
C ASP A 99 3.55 -13.08 -0.10
N THR A 100 4.13 -12.94 1.09
CA THR A 100 4.25 -14.05 2.05
C THR A 100 2.92 -14.38 2.72
N PRO A 101 2.71 -15.61 3.21
CA PRO A 101 1.53 -15.95 4.00
C PRO A 101 1.33 -15.06 5.23
N GLU A 102 2.42 -14.65 5.89
CA GLU A 102 2.37 -13.76 7.05
C GLU A 102 1.95 -12.34 6.67
N GLY A 103 2.50 -11.79 5.57
CA GLY A 103 2.10 -10.49 5.04
C GLY A 103 0.62 -10.46 4.65
N GLN A 104 0.14 -11.48 3.94
CA GLN A 104 -1.27 -11.62 3.57
C GLN A 104 -2.18 -11.71 4.81
N ARG A 105 -1.81 -12.51 5.81
CA ARG A 105 -2.55 -12.64 7.07
C ARG A 105 -2.66 -11.29 7.79
N ILE A 106 -1.55 -10.55 7.91
CA ILE A 106 -1.51 -9.24 8.59
C ILE A 106 -2.37 -8.22 7.84
N ALA A 107 -2.24 -8.16 6.52
CA ALA A 107 -3.04 -7.26 5.69
C ALA A 107 -4.54 -7.59 5.82
N GLN A 108 -4.91 -8.88 5.76
CA GLN A 108 -6.30 -9.30 5.94
C GLN A 108 -6.83 -9.03 7.36
N ALA A 109 -6.02 -9.22 8.40
CA ALA A 109 -6.41 -8.89 9.77
C ALA A 109 -6.67 -7.39 9.94
N ARG A 110 -5.82 -6.55 9.33
CA ARG A 110 -6.04 -5.09 9.25
C ARG A 110 -7.35 -4.76 8.54
N ALA A 111 -7.60 -5.38 7.38
CA ALA A 111 -8.82 -5.18 6.60
C ALA A 111 -10.08 -5.50 7.42
N SER A 112 -10.12 -6.68 8.05
CA SER A 112 -11.27 -7.12 8.86
C SER A 112 -11.54 -6.15 10.02
N ARG A 113 -10.48 -5.66 10.66
CA ARG A 113 -10.58 -4.71 11.78
C ARG A 113 -11.14 -3.35 11.35
N LEU A 114 -10.60 -2.81 10.26
CA LEU A 114 -11.06 -1.53 9.71
C LEU A 114 -12.51 -1.62 9.20
N ALA A 115 -12.87 -2.72 8.51
CA ALA A 115 -14.25 -2.97 8.08
C ALA A 115 -15.25 -3.14 9.24
N ALA A 116 -14.78 -3.57 10.41
CA ALA A 116 -15.58 -3.62 11.63
C ALA A 116 -15.79 -2.25 12.29
N GLY A 117 -15.18 -1.18 11.76
CA GLY A 117 -15.27 0.19 12.29
C GLY A 117 -14.20 0.52 13.34
N GLN A 118 -13.22 -0.35 13.57
CA GLN A 118 -12.06 -0.04 14.40
C GLN A 118 -11.04 0.73 13.55
N ILE A 119 -11.29 2.03 13.31
CA ILE A 119 -10.50 2.90 12.42
C ILE A 119 -9.17 3.30 13.06
N VAL A 120 -8.32 2.31 13.30
CA VAL A 120 -6.94 2.44 13.78
C VAL A 120 -6.05 1.67 12.80
N PHE A 121 -5.38 2.41 11.92
CA PHE A 121 -4.52 1.83 10.88
C PHE A 121 -3.27 1.16 11.44
N ALA A 122 -2.79 1.64 12.59
CA ALA A 122 -1.67 1.05 13.28
C ALA A 122 -1.93 -0.44 13.59
N LEU A 123 -0.95 -1.29 13.32
CA LEU A 123 -1.02 -2.71 13.63
C LEU A 123 -1.06 -2.97 15.14
N PRO A 124 -1.72 -4.05 15.57
CA PRO A 124 -1.49 -4.60 16.90
C PRO A 124 -0.02 -4.97 17.08
N GLU A 125 0.49 -4.86 18.31
CA GLU A 125 1.91 -5.05 18.62
C GLU A 125 2.46 -6.40 18.12
N GLN A 126 1.68 -7.48 18.24
CA GLN A 126 2.08 -8.80 17.76
C GLN A 126 2.37 -8.83 16.25
N ASP A 127 1.56 -8.13 15.45
CA ASP A 127 1.72 -8.07 13.99
C ASP A 127 2.83 -7.08 13.63
N ALA A 128 3.00 -5.99 14.41
CA ALA A 128 4.11 -5.07 14.25
C ALA A 128 5.46 -5.74 14.52
N ILE A 129 5.56 -6.64 15.51
CA ILE A 129 6.76 -7.45 15.76
C ILE A 129 7.09 -8.33 14.55
N ALA A 130 6.10 -9.01 13.97
CA ALA A 130 6.30 -9.83 12.77
C ALA A 130 6.83 -9.01 11.59
N VAL A 131 6.24 -7.83 11.34
CA VAL A 131 6.72 -6.90 10.32
C VAL A 131 8.17 -6.46 10.57
N ARG A 132 8.52 -6.10 11.83
CA ARG A 132 9.88 -5.68 12.19
C ARG A 132 10.93 -6.78 12.04
N LYS A 133 10.53 -8.06 12.09
CA LYS A 133 11.43 -9.19 11.81
C LYS A 133 11.69 -9.37 10.31
N ALA A 134 10.73 -8.99 9.47
CA ALA A 134 10.78 -9.22 8.03
C ALA A 134 11.30 -8.03 7.22
N LEU A 135 11.15 -6.80 7.72
CA LEU A 135 11.46 -5.56 7.01
C LEU A 135 12.48 -4.69 7.76
N PRO A 136 13.26 -3.85 7.03
CA PRO A 136 14.10 -2.83 7.66
C PRO A 136 13.30 -1.90 8.57
N GLU A 137 13.89 -1.46 9.67
CA GLU A 137 13.17 -0.80 10.76
C GLU A 137 12.34 0.43 10.30
N ALA A 138 12.90 1.27 9.44
CA ALA A 138 12.19 2.45 8.92
C ALA A 138 10.95 2.07 8.09
N LEU A 139 11.08 1.07 7.20
CA LEU A 139 9.98 0.55 6.40
C LEU A 139 8.94 -0.17 7.26
N ALA A 140 9.39 -0.96 8.23
CA ALA A 140 8.53 -1.63 9.19
C ALA A 140 7.65 -0.63 9.93
N ARG A 141 8.22 0.50 10.40
CA ARG A 141 7.45 1.57 11.04
C ARG A 141 6.39 2.18 10.11
N LYS A 142 6.77 2.55 8.87
CA LYS A 142 5.83 3.09 7.87
C LYS A 142 4.68 2.13 7.59
N TRP A 143 4.98 0.84 7.38
CA TRP A 143 3.97 -0.16 7.10
C TRP A 143 3.10 -0.44 8.33
N SER A 144 3.69 -0.54 9.52
CA SER A 144 2.98 -0.80 10.77
C SER A 144 2.08 0.35 11.19
N SER A 145 2.38 1.61 10.88
CA SER A 145 1.49 2.74 11.13
C SER A 145 0.31 2.80 10.13
N GLY A 146 0.41 2.08 9.02
CA GLY A 146 -0.55 2.07 7.91
C GLY A 146 -0.03 2.92 6.75
N ALA A 147 0.01 2.34 5.56
CA ALA A 147 0.49 3.05 4.37
C ALA A 147 -0.45 4.21 4.00
N VAL A 148 -1.73 4.13 4.36
CA VAL A 148 -2.68 5.23 4.16
C VAL A 148 -2.37 6.47 4.98
N THR A 149 -1.53 6.34 6.03
CA THR A 149 -1.14 7.47 6.88
C THR A 149 0.03 8.27 6.31
N GLN A 150 0.61 7.82 5.20
CA GLN A 150 1.72 8.52 4.55
C GLN A 150 1.23 9.80 3.84
N PRO A 151 2.03 10.89 3.82
CA PRO A 151 1.55 12.21 3.43
C PRO A 151 0.91 12.32 2.04
N HIS A 152 1.52 11.70 1.02
CA HIS A 152 1.00 11.75 -0.34
C HIS A 152 -0.25 10.88 -0.46
N VAL A 153 -0.27 9.70 0.17
CA VAL A 153 -1.45 8.81 0.18
C VAL A 153 -2.64 9.45 0.91
N VAL A 154 -2.43 10.11 2.06
CA VAL A 154 -3.48 10.85 2.78
C VAL A 154 -4.14 11.90 1.88
N ARG A 155 -3.32 12.65 1.14
CA ARG A 155 -3.81 13.68 0.23
C ARG A 155 -4.64 13.09 -0.89
N ALA A 156 -4.15 12.03 -1.53
CA ALA A 156 -4.87 11.34 -2.59
C ALA A 156 -6.19 10.73 -2.10
N MET A 157 -6.19 10.12 -0.91
CA MET A 157 -7.39 9.57 -0.29
C MET A 157 -8.45 10.64 -0.06
N ARG A 158 -8.06 11.82 0.44
CA ARG A 158 -9.00 12.93 0.63
C ARG A 158 -9.71 13.28 -0.68
N THR A 159 -8.96 13.38 -1.78
CA THR A 159 -9.52 13.62 -3.11
C THR A 159 -10.47 12.50 -3.55
N VAL A 160 -10.10 11.23 -3.36
CA VAL A 160 -10.97 10.08 -3.70
C VAL A 160 -12.30 10.14 -2.95
N LEU A 161 -12.25 10.46 -1.65
CA LEU A 161 -13.45 10.55 -0.82
C LEU A 161 -14.32 11.75 -1.20
N GLU A 162 -13.71 12.91 -1.49
CA GLU A 162 -14.42 14.11 -1.95
C GLU A 162 -15.11 13.89 -3.31
N GLU A 163 -14.40 13.31 -4.28
CA GLU A 163 -14.94 12.94 -5.59
C GLU A 163 -16.10 11.95 -5.44
N ARG A 164 -15.93 10.91 -4.62
CA ARG A 164 -16.99 9.91 -4.38
C ARG A 164 -18.18 10.53 -3.68
N HIS A 165 -17.96 11.40 -2.69
CA HIS A 165 -19.03 12.11 -2.00
C HIS A 165 -19.83 13.00 -2.97
N ALA A 166 -19.16 13.73 -3.86
CA ALA A 166 -19.80 14.55 -4.89
C ALA A 166 -20.61 13.69 -5.86
N TYR A 167 -20.05 12.58 -6.35
CA TYR A 167 -20.75 11.60 -7.18
C TYR A 167 -22.01 11.08 -6.49
N CYS A 168 -21.88 10.62 -5.24
CA CYS A 168 -22.99 10.05 -4.47
C CYS A 168 -24.11 11.06 -4.18
N ARG A 169 -23.80 12.31 -3.83
CA ARG A 169 -24.84 13.35 -3.67
C ARG A 169 -25.61 13.59 -4.96
N ASN A 170 -24.91 13.63 -6.10
CA ASN A 170 -25.52 13.90 -7.40
C ASN A 170 -26.32 12.71 -7.95
N THR A 171 -26.01 11.48 -7.54
CA THR A 171 -26.78 10.29 -7.94
C THR A 171 -27.96 10.03 -7.01
N VAL A 172 -27.78 10.16 -5.69
CA VAL A 172 -28.89 10.04 -4.72
C VAL A 172 -29.91 11.17 -4.91
N GLY A 173 -29.47 12.40 -5.17
CA GLY A 173 -30.37 13.54 -5.44
C GLY A 173 -31.13 13.48 -6.77
N LYS A 174 -30.76 12.57 -7.68
CA LYS A 174 -31.51 12.28 -8.91
C LYS A 174 -32.52 11.13 -8.76
N VAL A 175 -32.52 10.47 -7.60
CA VAL A 175 -33.45 9.40 -7.24
C VAL A 175 -34.30 9.91 -6.07
N GLY A 176 -35.10 10.94 -6.34
CA GLY A 176 -36.19 11.43 -5.49
C GLY A 176 -37.43 11.64 -6.37
N PRO A 177 -38.64 11.47 -5.83
CA PRO A 177 -39.82 10.86 -6.45
C PRO A 177 -40.26 11.40 -7.81
#